data_AF-A0A382DV17-F1
#
_entry.id   AF-A0A382DV17-F1
#
_cell.length_a   1.000
_cell.length_b   1.000
_cell.length_c   1.000
_cell.angle_alpha   90.00
_cell.angle_beta   90.00
_cell.angle_gamma   90.00
#
_symmetry.space_group_name_H-M   'P 1'
#
loop_
_entity.id
_entity.type
_entity.pdbx_description
1 polymer ?
#
loop_
_entity_poly.entity_id
_entity_poly.type
_entity_poly.pdbx_seq_one_letter_code
_entity_poly.pdbx_strand_id
1 'polypeptide(L)'
;MTDSEEPLDLEAVWTQLEKTDRPGTHFLALHPVIGLSASINNPDKSPGLLLQTRCGIQFEPSELVGSEHFGIEQVTESGRETIRLVLNQPASRGIFVTLCQDIVPRVLAAESEAAAATVLVRRFNAWQRSLKRNAGKGLSGVRQRGLFGELVTLRDLLIPSVGAAKSVEAWVGPENRPQDFQLAGIAVEVKTVVHSEPQQLKISGERQLDDFGLEGLVVAHHRIVRHHDAGLTLPVIVESLREAIAGDEGPVDVFDDKLLMAGYADHHASEYEQDGYSLRESSYYRVQQGFPRLTESDLVPGLGALSYTVDASACTRFTVEEEVVASWFTDPPEVVDIQSADETFQVEYKQTAWTPTDEPRTTEHRVALERDLKTGIIKTVVAFLNSSGGELVIGVKDDNGEVTGIEVDLEYKDKSPTDQDYYRRELAALFSDCIDNRVHDHLRIRFENHESGTACHVNVRPSPRPRFGTPPSVPNEKRQPTFWVRAFNTTKTLEGHDIVDWIEDHWS
;
A
#
# COMPACT_ATOMS: atom_id res chain seq x y z
N MET A 1 -9.50 32.76 33.18
CA MET A 1 -8.46 32.57 34.22
C MET A 1 -8.56 31.13 34.67
N THR A 2 -7.84 30.18 34.13
CA THR A 2 -6.58 30.20 33.37
C THR A 2 -6.68 29.17 32.25
N ASP A 3 -6.61 29.62 30.98
CA ASP A 3 -6.07 28.78 29.91
C ASP A 3 -4.58 28.66 30.22
N SER A 4 -4.22 27.66 31.02
CA SER A 4 -2.82 27.25 31.09
C SER A 4 -2.61 26.30 29.91
N GLU A 5 -1.94 26.79 28.86
CA GLU A 5 -1.32 25.99 27.78
C GLU A 5 -0.19 25.08 28.32
N GLU A 6 -0.17 24.76 29.62
CA GLU A 6 0.74 23.76 30.15
C GLU A 6 0.06 22.38 30.02
N PRO A 7 0.76 21.39 29.43
CA PRO A 7 0.23 20.04 29.32
C PRO A 7 -0.07 19.48 30.72
N LEU A 8 -1.22 18.83 30.84
CA LEU A 8 -1.70 18.24 32.09
C LEU A 8 -0.67 17.20 32.61
N ASP A 9 -0.03 17.49 33.75
CA ASP A 9 0.88 16.56 34.43
C ASP A 9 0.07 15.46 35.14
N LEU A 10 -0.15 14.37 34.41
CA LEU A 10 -0.87 13.21 34.91
C LEU A 10 -0.15 12.50 36.07
N GLU A 11 1.18 12.56 36.12
CA GLU A 11 1.94 11.92 37.19
C GLU A 11 1.75 12.67 38.51
N ALA A 12 1.72 14.00 38.48
CA ALA A 12 1.34 14.82 39.63
C ALA A 12 -0.11 14.54 40.07
N VAL A 13 -1.04 14.35 39.13
CA VAL A 13 -2.44 14.00 39.43
C VAL A 13 -2.53 12.68 40.19
N TRP A 14 -1.86 11.63 39.72
CA TRP A 14 -1.88 10.34 40.42
C TRP A 14 -1.14 10.40 41.76
N THR A 15 -0.05 11.16 41.86
CA THR A 15 0.67 11.40 43.12
C THR A 15 -0.23 12.10 44.16
N GLN A 16 -1.11 13.00 43.72
CA GLN A 16 -2.11 13.63 44.58
C GLN A 16 -3.14 12.61 45.07
N LEU A 17 -3.67 11.79 44.16
CA LEU A 17 -4.65 10.75 44.48
C LEU A 17 -4.07 9.69 45.44
N GLU A 18 -2.78 9.37 45.35
CA GLU A 18 -2.10 8.41 46.23
C GLU A 18 -2.10 8.78 47.71
N LYS A 19 -2.28 10.07 48.04
CA LYS A 19 -2.32 10.57 49.43
C LYS A 19 -3.55 10.09 50.22
N THR A 20 -4.58 9.57 49.54
CA THR A 20 -5.75 8.99 50.21
C THR A 20 -5.51 7.53 50.57
N ASP A 21 -5.72 7.17 51.84
CA ASP A 21 -5.64 5.78 52.32
C ASP A 21 -7.02 5.16 52.56
N ARG A 22 -8.08 5.86 52.18
CA ARG A 22 -9.45 5.35 52.30
C ARG A 22 -9.66 4.18 51.32
N PRO A 23 -10.23 3.04 51.74
CA PRO A 23 -10.55 1.95 50.82
C PRO A 23 -11.48 2.37 49.68
N GLY A 24 -11.32 1.76 48.50
CA GLY A 24 -12.14 2.00 47.31
C GLY A 24 -11.45 2.82 46.22
N THR A 25 -12.19 3.14 45.16
CA THR A 25 -11.72 3.92 44.01
C THR A 25 -11.95 5.42 44.24
N HIS A 26 -10.88 6.21 44.12
CA HIS A 26 -10.92 7.67 44.26
C HIS A 26 -10.67 8.31 42.90
N PHE A 27 -11.32 9.45 42.64
CA PHE A 27 -11.30 10.10 41.33
C PHE A 27 -10.85 11.56 41.43
N LEU A 28 -10.14 12.02 40.40
CA LEU A 28 -9.88 13.44 40.16
C LEU A 28 -10.32 13.77 38.73
N ALA A 29 -11.24 14.73 38.59
CA ALA A 29 -11.68 15.19 37.28
C ALA A 29 -10.51 15.88 36.56
N LEU A 30 -10.26 15.49 35.31
CA LEU A 30 -9.19 16.06 34.48
C LEU A 30 -9.68 17.21 33.62
N HIS A 31 -11.00 17.30 33.39
CA HIS A 31 -11.60 18.34 32.58
C HIS A 31 -13.00 18.70 33.11
N PRO A 32 -13.41 19.99 33.06
CA PRO A 32 -14.67 20.43 33.66
C PRO A 32 -15.93 20.01 32.88
N VAL A 33 -15.82 19.78 31.57
CA VAL A 33 -16.95 19.46 30.68
C VAL A 33 -16.97 17.99 30.27
N ILE A 34 -15.92 17.52 29.61
CA ILE A 34 -15.70 16.10 29.31
C ILE A 34 -15.62 15.30 30.62
N GLY A 35 -16.39 14.22 30.74
CA GLY A 35 -16.46 13.35 31.92
C GLY A 35 -15.20 12.51 32.18
N LEU A 36 -14.02 13.02 31.83
CA LEU A 36 -12.73 12.36 31.96
C LEU A 36 -12.14 12.58 33.36
N SER A 37 -11.79 11.50 34.03
CA SER A 37 -11.20 11.50 35.38
C SER A 37 -10.04 10.53 35.48
N ALA A 38 -8.98 10.94 36.19
CA ALA A 38 -7.99 10.00 36.72
C ALA A 38 -8.58 9.30 37.94
N SER A 39 -8.16 8.07 38.19
CA SER A 39 -8.60 7.27 39.32
C SER A 39 -7.45 6.53 39.97
N ILE A 40 -7.59 6.23 41.26
CA ILE A 40 -6.72 5.30 41.97
C ILE A 40 -7.55 4.30 42.78
N ASN A 41 -7.18 3.03 42.72
CA ASN A 41 -7.82 1.99 43.51
C ASN A 41 -6.99 1.66 44.77
N ASN A 42 -7.59 1.81 45.95
CA ASN A 42 -6.96 1.46 47.23
C ASN A 42 -7.43 0.09 47.75
N PRO A 43 -6.55 -0.73 48.35
CA PRO A 43 -5.20 -0.38 48.82
C PRO A 43 -4.07 -0.56 47.79
N ASP A 44 -4.36 -1.09 46.61
CA ASP A 44 -3.35 -1.50 45.62
C ASP A 44 -2.56 -0.32 44.99
N LYS A 45 -3.06 0.91 45.18
CA LYS A 45 -2.53 2.15 44.60
C LYS A 45 -2.42 2.08 43.06
N SER A 46 -3.31 1.32 42.44
CA SER A 46 -3.33 1.13 40.98
C SER A 46 -4.00 2.32 40.30
N PRO A 47 -3.31 3.03 39.38
CA PRO A 47 -3.90 4.10 38.60
C PRO A 47 -4.88 3.55 37.54
N GLY A 48 -5.85 4.38 37.19
CA GLY A 48 -6.81 4.11 36.12
C GLY A 48 -7.31 5.40 35.49
N LEU A 49 -7.81 5.33 34.25
CA LEU A 49 -8.45 6.44 33.55
C LEU A 49 -9.93 6.11 33.33
N LEU A 50 -10.83 7.07 33.51
CA LEU A 50 -12.27 6.87 33.41
C LEU A 50 -12.90 7.98 32.57
N LEU A 51 -13.65 7.60 31.54
CA LEU A 51 -14.45 8.50 30.73
C LEU A 51 -15.94 8.19 30.92
N GLN A 52 -16.69 9.16 31.46
CA GLN A 52 -18.15 9.12 31.53
C GLN A 52 -18.77 9.84 30.34
N THR A 53 -19.71 9.17 29.69
CA THR A 53 -20.48 9.65 28.53
C THR A 53 -21.97 9.39 28.74
N ARG A 54 -22.80 10.27 28.19
CA ARG A 54 -24.26 10.14 28.12
C ARG A 54 -24.71 9.57 26.78
N CYS A 55 -23.82 9.50 25.80
CA CYS A 55 -24.04 8.85 24.52
C CYS A 55 -23.90 7.33 24.70
N GLY A 56 -24.91 6.58 24.27
CA GLY A 56 -24.90 5.12 24.27
C GLY A 56 -24.11 4.59 23.07
N ILE A 57 -22.80 4.41 23.22
CA ILE A 57 -21.91 4.03 22.13
C ILE A 57 -21.65 2.53 22.24
N GLN A 58 -21.99 1.79 21.21
CA GLN A 58 -21.68 0.36 21.18
C GLN A 58 -20.34 0.14 20.49
N PHE A 59 -19.40 -0.43 21.24
CA PHE A 59 -18.15 -0.97 20.71
C PHE A 59 -18.30 -2.48 20.52
N GLU A 60 -17.61 -3.02 19.53
CA GLU A 60 -17.54 -4.46 19.36
C GLU A 60 -16.79 -5.09 20.54
N PRO A 61 -17.17 -6.29 21.02
CA PRO A 61 -16.45 -6.95 22.12
C PRO A 61 -14.95 -7.14 21.85
N SER A 62 -14.55 -7.25 20.58
CA SER A 62 -13.15 -7.34 20.15
C SER A 62 -12.35 -6.05 20.36
N GLU A 63 -13.02 -4.89 20.46
CA GLU A 63 -12.42 -3.58 20.72
C GLU A 63 -12.23 -3.31 22.22
N LEU A 64 -12.88 -4.08 23.09
CA LEU A 64 -12.82 -3.94 24.54
C LEU A 64 -12.05 -5.10 25.19
N VAL A 65 -10.98 -5.56 24.53
CA VAL A 65 -10.16 -6.66 25.03
C VAL A 65 -8.93 -6.11 25.72
N GLY A 66 -8.79 -6.38 27.02
CA GLY A 66 -7.59 -6.07 27.78
C GLY A 66 -6.34 -6.88 27.37
N SER A 67 -5.23 -6.59 28.02
CA SER A 67 -3.99 -7.37 28.00
C SER A 67 -3.63 -7.77 29.42
N GLU A 68 -2.55 -8.54 29.57
CA GLU A 68 -2.01 -8.82 30.91
C GLU A 68 -1.58 -7.55 31.66
N HIS A 69 -1.18 -6.50 30.94
CA HIS A 69 -0.68 -5.25 31.54
C HIS A 69 -1.81 -4.26 31.88
N PHE A 70 -2.80 -4.14 30.99
CA PHE A 70 -3.89 -3.15 31.13
C PHE A 70 -5.25 -3.73 30.72
N GLY A 71 -6.31 -3.35 31.43
CA GLY A 71 -7.69 -3.65 31.08
C GLY A 71 -8.40 -2.44 30.47
N ILE A 72 -9.42 -2.73 29.66
CA ILE A 72 -10.44 -1.78 29.24
C ILE A 72 -11.80 -2.40 29.53
N GLU A 73 -12.71 -1.61 30.10
CA GLU A 73 -14.06 -2.06 30.43
C GLU A 73 -15.07 -0.97 30.07
N GLN A 74 -16.21 -1.36 29.51
CA GLN A 74 -17.36 -0.48 29.33
C GLN A 74 -18.49 -0.94 30.27
N VAL A 75 -18.95 -0.02 31.12
CA VAL A 75 -20.02 -0.28 32.09
C VAL A 75 -21.12 0.76 31.91
N THR A 76 -22.36 0.29 31.80
CA THR A 76 -23.55 1.14 31.73
C THR A 76 -24.27 1.13 33.07
N GLU A 77 -24.28 2.26 33.77
CA GLU A 77 -24.96 2.43 35.06
C GLU A 77 -25.84 3.67 35.04
N SER A 78 -27.11 3.53 35.43
CA SER A 78 -28.07 4.64 35.57
C SER A 78 -28.19 5.56 34.34
N GLY A 79 -28.07 5.00 33.13
CA GLY A 79 -28.15 5.74 31.87
C GLY A 79 -26.89 6.54 31.52
N ARG A 80 -25.79 6.33 32.25
CA ARG A 80 -24.45 6.80 31.88
C ARG A 80 -23.58 5.62 31.49
N GLU A 81 -22.85 5.80 30.41
CA GLU A 81 -21.82 4.86 30.01
C GLU A 81 -20.47 5.32 30.55
N THR A 82 -19.70 4.37 31.05
CA THR A 82 -18.38 4.61 31.61
C THR A 82 -17.39 3.67 30.94
N ILE A 83 -16.37 4.25 30.30
CA ILE A 83 -15.24 3.49 29.77
C ILE A 83 -14.09 3.64 30.77
N ARG A 84 -13.54 2.52 31.23
CA ARG A 84 -12.47 2.48 32.24
C ARG A 84 -11.24 1.81 31.67
N LEU A 85 -10.09 2.47 31.80
CA LEU A 85 -8.77 1.89 31.61
C LEU A 85 -8.19 1.57 32.98
N VAL A 86 -7.73 0.34 33.18
CA VAL A 86 -7.20 -0.13 34.47
C VAL A 86 -5.81 -0.71 34.32
N LEU A 87 -4.93 -0.44 35.29
CA LEU A 87 -3.64 -1.10 35.39
C LEU A 87 -3.82 -2.50 36.02
N ASN A 88 -3.53 -3.56 35.26
CA ASN A 88 -3.63 -4.94 35.74
C ASN A 88 -2.33 -5.44 36.40
N GLN A 89 -1.17 -4.91 35.97
CA GLN A 89 0.14 -5.27 36.51
C GLN A 89 0.86 -4.04 37.07
N PRO A 90 1.21 -3.99 38.37
CA PRO A 90 1.93 -2.86 38.97
C PRO A 90 3.27 -2.53 38.28
N ALA A 91 3.97 -3.55 37.77
CA ALA A 91 5.22 -3.36 37.02
C ALA A 91 5.04 -2.55 35.72
N SER A 92 3.84 -2.52 35.17
CA SER A 92 3.49 -1.79 33.94
C SER A 92 3.04 -0.36 34.21
N ARG A 93 3.23 0.17 35.43
CA ARG A 93 2.80 1.53 35.78
C ARG A 93 3.39 2.59 34.85
N GLY A 94 4.71 2.56 34.59
CA GLY A 94 5.36 3.57 33.75
C GLY A 94 4.74 3.66 32.36
N ILE A 95 4.58 2.50 31.72
CA ILE A 95 3.99 2.42 30.38
C ILE A 95 2.48 2.76 30.35
N PHE A 96 1.75 2.51 31.45
CA PHE A 96 0.37 2.96 31.60
C PHE A 96 0.25 4.48 31.69
N VAL A 97 1.18 5.13 32.39
CA VAL A 97 1.24 6.60 32.45
C VAL A 97 1.51 7.15 31.06
N THR A 98 2.45 6.59 30.30
CA THR A 98 2.71 7.01 28.91
C THR A 98 1.48 6.83 28.01
N LEU A 99 0.80 5.69 28.10
CA LEU A 99 -0.47 5.44 27.41
C LEU A 99 -1.50 6.54 27.73
N CYS A 100 -1.61 6.92 28.99
CA CYS A 100 -2.56 7.95 29.41
C CYS A 100 -2.12 9.36 28.96
N GLN A 101 -0.82 9.67 28.96
CA GLN A 101 -0.27 10.91 28.42
C GLN A 101 -0.54 11.05 26.92
N ASP A 102 -0.59 9.94 26.19
CA ASP A 102 -0.97 9.89 24.78
C ASP A 102 -2.49 10.01 24.55
N ILE A 103 -3.31 9.35 25.39
CA ILE A 103 -4.76 9.32 25.23
C ILE A 103 -5.41 10.63 25.66
N VAL A 104 -5.03 11.17 26.83
CA VAL A 104 -5.76 12.26 27.47
C VAL A 104 -5.86 13.51 26.60
N PRO A 105 -4.78 14.07 26.01
CA PRO A 105 -4.86 15.27 25.18
C PRO A 105 -5.84 15.10 24.00
N ARG A 106 -5.84 13.93 23.37
CA ARG A 106 -6.70 13.62 22.20
C ARG A 106 -8.16 13.46 22.58
N VAL A 107 -8.43 12.87 23.74
CA VAL A 107 -9.78 12.79 24.30
C VAL A 107 -10.29 14.19 24.65
N LEU A 108 -9.42 15.05 25.18
CA LEU A 108 -9.77 16.44 25.54
C LEU A 108 -10.01 17.33 24.31
N ALA A 109 -9.35 17.07 23.19
CA ALA A 109 -9.53 17.79 21.93
C ALA A 109 -10.80 17.36 21.15
N ALA A 110 -11.49 16.29 21.57
CA ALA A 110 -12.63 15.76 20.85
C ALA A 110 -13.87 16.67 20.95
N GLU A 111 -14.56 16.87 19.83
CA GLU A 111 -15.71 17.80 19.73
C GLU A 111 -17.01 17.30 20.41
N SER A 112 -17.06 16.03 20.81
CA SER A 112 -18.23 15.44 21.46
C SER A 112 -17.87 14.30 22.40
N GLU A 113 -18.76 13.98 23.35
CA GLU A 113 -18.61 12.80 24.23
C GLU A 113 -18.47 11.50 23.41
N ALA A 114 -19.15 11.42 22.26
CA ALA A 114 -19.06 10.27 21.36
C ALA A 114 -17.69 10.16 20.68
N ALA A 115 -17.17 11.28 20.15
CA ALA A 115 -15.83 11.32 19.58
C ALA A 115 -14.75 11.01 20.63
N ALA A 116 -14.88 11.56 21.84
CA ALA A 116 -13.97 11.33 22.96
C ALA A 116 -13.87 9.83 23.31
N ALA A 117 -15.01 9.14 23.39
CA ALA A 117 -15.05 7.70 23.64
C ALA A 117 -14.41 6.87 22.52
N THR A 118 -14.73 7.19 21.26
CA THR A 118 -14.14 6.51 20.10
C THR A 118 -12.62 6.71 20.04
N VAL A 119 -12.13 7.92 20.31
CA VAL A 119 -10.70 8.24 20.35
C VAL A 119 -10.00 7.43 21.45
N LEU A 120 -10.57 7.37 22.65
CA LEU A 120 -10.02 6.61 23.77
C LEU A 120 -9.86 5.12 23.41
N VAL A 121 -10.93 4.48 22.93
CA VAL A 121 -10.92 3.05 22.58
C VAL A 121 -9.96 2.77 21.43
N ARG A 122 -9.98 3.60 20.37
CA ARG A 122 -9.09 3.45 19.22
C ARG A 122 -7.62 3.54 19.62
N ARG A 123 -7.24 4.54 20.43
CA ARG A 123 -5.85 4.73 20.90
C ARG A 123 -5.40 3.61 21.84
N PHE A 124 -6.26 3.19 22.76
CA PHE A 124 -5.98 2.02 23.62
C PHE A 124 -5.67 0.77 22.77
N ASN A 125 -6.49 0.49 21.75
CA ASN A 125 -6.30 -0.66 20.87
C ASN A 125 -5.04 -0.55 19.99
N ALA A 126 -4.65 0.65 19.56
CA ALA A 126 -3.40 0.87 18.84
C ALA A 126 -2.18 0.56 19.73
N TRP A 127 -2.18 1.05 20.96
CA TRP A 127 -1.15 0.75 21.95
C TRP A 127 -1.05 -0.73 22.27
N GLN A 128 -2.17 -1.40 22.50
CA GLN A 128 -2.15 -2.84 22.75
C GLN A 128 -1.53 -3.65 21.61
N ARG A 129 -1.86 -3.29 20.36
CA ARG A 129 -1.27 -3.93 19.17
C ARG A 129 0.24 -3.72 19.14
N SER A 130 0.71 -2.52 19.44
CA SER A 130 2.14 -2.19 19.49
C SER A 130 2.88 -3.00 20.57
N LEU A 131 2.33 -3.08 21.78
CA LEU A 131 2.95 -3.82 22.89
C LEU A 131 3.03 -5.32 22.65
N LYS A 132 1.97 -5.92 22.10
CA LYS A 132 1.97 -7.33 21.69
C LYS A 132 3.07 -7.60 20.66
N ARG A 133 3.30 -6.67 19.73
CA ARG A 133 4.26 -6.83 18.63
C ARG A 133 5.72 -6.80 19.08
N ASN A 134 6.02 -6.12 20.18
CA ASN A 134 7.39 -5.99 20.68
C ASN A 134 7.64 -6.71 22.02
N ALA A 135 6.65 -7.48 22.54
CA ALA A 135 6.74 -8.17 23.83
C ALA A 135 7.18 -7.26 24.99
N GLY A 136 6.74 -6.00 24.98
CA GLY A 136 7.10 -4.98 25.97
C GLY A 136 8.56 -4.49 25.91
N LYS A 137 9.29 -4.75 24.82
CA LYS A 137 10.62 -4.19 24.56
C LYS A 137 10.56 -3.09 23.49
N GLY A 138 11.62 -2.30 23.39
CA GLY A 138 11.85 -1.43 22.23
C GLY A 138 12.07 -2.19 20.92
N LEU A 139 12.22 -1.44 19.84
CA LEU A 139 12.56 -1.96 18.53
C LEU A 139 13.92 -2.66 18.55
N SER A 140 14.01 -3.83 17.91
CA SER A 140 15.31 -4.48 17.69
C SER A 140 16.20 -3.62 16.78
N GLY A 141 17.53 -3.77 16.85
CA GLY A 141 18.44 -2.98 16.02
C GLY A 141 18.19 -3.11 14.50
N VAL A 142 17.65 -4.25 14.03
CA VAL A 142 17.23 -4.40 12.61
C VAL A 142 16.01 -3.55 12.31
N ARG A 143 15.00 -3.55 13.20
CA ARG A 143 13.80 -2.73 13.04
C ARG A 143 14.08 -1.23 13.18
N GLN A 144 14.98 -0.84 14.08
CA GLN A 144 15.43 0.54 14.21
C GLN A 144 16.05 1.05 12.90
N ARG A 145 16.91 0.23 12.26
CA ARG A 145 17.51 0.57 10.95
C ARG A 145 16.48 0.66 9.82
N GLY A 146 15.53 -0.28 9.78
CA GLY A 146 14.43 -0.25 8.80
C GLY A 146 13.63 1.04 8.93
N LEU A 147 13.13 1.31 10.13
CA LEU A 147 12.36 2.52 10.42
C LEU A 147 13.17 3.80 10.17
N PHE A 148 14.44 3.84 10.54
CA PHE A 148 15.32 4.98 10.22
C PHE A 148 15.37 5.24 8.71
N GLY A 149 15.45 4.18 7.89
CA GLY A 149 15.38 4.31 6.44
C GLY A 149 14.06 4.90 5.95
N GLU A 150 12.94 4.34 6.41
CA GLU A 150 11.61 4.85 6.07
C GLU A 150 11.45 6.33 6.43
N LEU A 151 11.90 6.73 7.63
CA LEU A 151 11.84 8.13 8.07
C LEU A 151 12.76 9.05 7.27
N VAL A 152 13.93 8.58 6.85
CA VAL A 152 14.81 9.31 5.92
C VAL A 152 14.14 9.47 4.56
N THR A 153 13.53 8.42 4.00
CA THR A 153 12.77 8.51 2.75
C THR A 153 11.61 9.50 2.87
N LEU A 154 10.87 9.47 4.00
CA LEU A 154 9.80 10.42 4.27
C LEU A 154 10.32 11.87 4.29
N ARG A 155 11.41 12.12 5.01
CA ARG A 155 12.02 13.45 5.18
C ARG A 155 12.63 14.01 3.90
N ASP A 156 13.40 13.20 3.19
CA ASP A 156 14.28 13.68 2.12
C ASP A 156 13.64 13.56 0.73
N LEU A 157 12.75 12.58 0.52
CA LEU A 157 12.09 12.37 -0.78
C LEU A 157 10.63 12.83 -0.77
N LEU A 158 9.80 12.30 0.14
CA LEU A 158 8.34 12.50 0.05
C LEU A 158 7.92 13.92 0.45
N ILE A 159 8.32 14.39 1.64
CA ILE A 159 7.91 15.71 2.14
C ILE A 159 8.28 16.84 1.15
N PRO A 160 9.51 16.89 0.60
CA PRO A 160 9.86 17.89 -0.40
C PRO A 160 9.07 17.77 -1.71
N SER A 161 8.64 16.55 -2.09
CA SER A 161 7.94 16.30 -3.36
C SER A 161 6.45 16.64 -3.30
N VAL A 162 5.77 16.32 -2.20
CA VAL A 162 4.30 16.40 -2.12
C VAL A 162 3.75 17.11 -0.88
N GLY A 163 4.62 17.62 0.00
CA GLY A 163 4.24 18.27 1.26
C GLY A 163 3.97 17.28 2.39
N ALA A 164 3.93 17.77 3.63
CA ALA A 164 3.87 16.93 4.83
C ALA A 164 2.60 16.07 4.89
N ALA A 165 1.43 16.66 4.61
CA ALA A 165 0.15 15.97 4.72
C ALA A 165 0.07 14.73 3.83
N LYS A 166 0.33 14.88 2.52
CA LYS A 166 0.31 13.76 1.57
C LYS A 166 1.40 12.74 1.86
N SER A 167 2.56 13.18 2.34
CA SER A 167 3.68 12.30 2.67
C SER A 167 3.37 11.37 3.84
N VAL A 168 2.78 11.91 4.91
CA VAL A 168 2.34 11.12 6.07
C VAL A 168 1.25 10.15 5.65
N GLU A 169 0.29 10.56 4.81
CA GLU A 169 -0.73 9.66 4.26
C GLU A 169 -0.12 8.52 3.42
N ALA A 170 0.86 8.85 2.57
CA ALA A 170 1.52 7.90 1.68
C ALA A 170 2.35 6.83 2.41
N TRP A 171 2.81 7.08 3.63
CA TRP A 171 3.60 6.12 4.42
C TRP A 171 2.73 4.97 4.94
N VAL A 172 2.63 3.88 4.21
CA VAL A 172 1.70 2.77 4.47
C VAL A 172 2.36 1.50 5.00
N GLY A 173 3.70 1.46 5.06
CA GLY A 173 4.46 0.35 5.66
C GLY A 173 4.00 -0.04 7.08
N PRO A 174 3.73 0.91 7.99
CA PRO A 174 3.23 0.61 9.33
C PRO A 174 1.87 -0.11 9.36
N GLU A 175 1.10 -0.04 8.28
CA GLU A 175 -0.20 -0.70 8.10
C GLU A 175 -0.07 -2.14 7.58
N ASN A 176 1.17 -2.65 7.45
CA ASN A 176 1.51 -3.95 6.84
C ASN A 176 1.09 -4.05 5.36
N ARG A 177 1.15 -2.94 4.63
CA ARG A 177 1.05 -2.96 3.16
C ARG A 177 2.33 -3.57 2.56
N PRO A 178 2.28 -4.08 1.32
CA PRO A 178 3.45 -4.73 0.72
C PRO A 178 4.66 -3.82 0.53
N GLN A 179 4.42 -2.53 0.29
CA GLN A 179 5.43 -1.47 0.17
C GLN A 179 5.34 -0.48 1.32
N ASP A 180 6.43 0.24 1.56
CA ASP A 180 6.52 1.24 2.64
C ASP A 180 5.77 2.54 2.31
N PHE A 181 5.79 2.97 1.05
CA PHE A 181 5.05 4.16 0.59
C PHE A 181 4.20 3.87 -0.64
N GLN A 182 3.01 4.46 -0.71
CA GLN A 182 2.12 4.44 -1.88
C GLN A 182 1.38 5.78 -2.03
N LEU A 183 1.50 6.42 -3.19
CA LEU A 183 0.78 7.64 -3.54
C LEU A 183 0.59 7.74 -5.06
N ALA A 184 -0.64 8.06 -5.50
CA ALA A 184 -0.95 8.31 -6.92
C ALA A 184 -0.45 7.21 -7.88
N GLY A 185 -0.60 5.93 -7.51
CA GLY A 185 -0.14 4.81 -8.33
C GLY A 185 1.37 4.56 -8.27
N ILE A 186 2.15 5.42 -7.61
CA ILE A 186 3.58 5.24 -7.35
C ILE A 186 3.78 4.58 -6.00
N ALA A 187 4.68 3.60 -5.92
CA ALA A 187 5.09 2.99 -4.66
C ALA A 187 6.60 3.05 -4.47
N VAL A 188 7.02 3.13 -3.20
CA VAL A 188 8.43 3.06 -2.80
C VAL A 188 8.59 1.97 -1.75
N GLU A 189 9.52 1.06 -2.01
CA GLU A 189 10.01 0.04 -1.08
C GLU A 189 11.38 0.48 -0.56
N VAL A 190 11.55 0.58 0.75
CA VAL A 190 12.79 1.09 1.38
C VAL A 190 13.67 -0.07 1.83
N LYS A 191 14.96 0.02 1.50
CA LYS A 191 15.98 -0.94 1.93
C LYS A 191 17.15 -0.21 2.55
N THR A 192 17.41 -0.50 3.82
CA THR A 192 18.50 0.14 4.57
C THR A 192 19.56 -0.88 4.93
N VAL A 193 20.80 -0.62 4.50
CA VAL A 193 21.94 -1.51 4.72
C VAL A 193 23.09 -0.74 5.39
N VAL A 194 23.76 -1.37 6.35
CA VAL A 194 24.95 -0.75 6.97
C VAL A 194 26.11 -0.84 5.98
N HIS A 195 26.86 0.25 5.79
CA HIS A 195 27.89 0.35 4.76
C HIS A 195 28.95 -0.77 4.80
N SER A 196 29.28 -1.28 5.99
CA SER A 196 30.23 -2.37 6.19
C SER A 196 29.68 -3.75 5.79
N GLU A 197 28.38 -3.87 5.56
CA GLU A 197 27.71 -5.11 5.19
C GLU A 197 27.72 -5.29 3.66
N PRO A 198 27.65 -6.55 3.16
CA PRO A 198 27.42 -6.81 1.74
C PRO A 198 26.18 -6.06 1.25
N GLN A 199 26.24 -5.50 0.04
CA GLN A 199 25.14 -4.73 -0.55
C GLN A 199 24.05 -5.68 -1.05
N GLN A 200 23.31 -6.23 -0.10
CA GLN A 200 22.31 -7.26 -0.32
C GLN A 200 20.94 -6.72 0.09
N LEU A 201 20.05 -6.59 -0.89
CA LEU A 201 18.68 -6.16 -0.69
C LEU A 201 17.86 -7.39 -0.31
N LYS A 202 17.52 -7.51 0.97
CA LYS A 202 16.65 -8.57 1.45
C LYS A 202 15.19 -8.24 1.11
N ILE A 203 14.56 -9.13 0.35
CA ILE A 203 13.13 -9.11 0.04
C ILE A 203 12.46 -10.19 0.90
N SER A 204 11.46 -9.80 1.68
CA SER A 204 10.82 -10.65 2.69
C SER A 204 9.35 -10.95 2.37
N GLY A 205 8.92 -10.67 1.14
CA GLY A 205 7.61 -11.06 0.63
C GLY A 205 7.52 -10.93 -0.88
N GLU A 206 6.76 -11.82 -1.49
CA GLU A 206 6.50 -11.89 -2.92
C GLU A 206 5.75 -10.67 -3.49
N ARG A 207 5.05 -9.92 -2.63
CA ARG A 207 4.29 -8.73 -3.02
C ARG A 207 5.09 -7.43 -2.93
N GLN A 208 6.27 -7.43 -2.30
CA GLN A 208 7.02 -6.18 -2.07
C GLN A 208 7.51 -5.55 -3.38
N LEU A 209 7.95 -6.39 -4.31
CA LEU A 209 8.46 -5.97 -5.63
C LEU A 209 7.48 -6.24 -6.78
N ASP A 210 6.21 -6.54 -6.46
CA ASP A 210 5.16 -6.67 -7.47
C ASP A 210 4.65 -5.28 -7.87
N ASP A 211 4.91 -4.91 -9.12
CA ASP A 211 4.48 -3.65 -9.72
C ASP A 211 3.08 -3.72 -10.34
N PHE A 212 2.35 -4.81 -10.12
CA PHE A 212 1.01 -4.97 -10.67
C PHE A 212 0.06 -3.89 -10.14
N GLY A 213 -0.59 -3.18 -11.07
CA GLY A 213 -1.48 -2.08 -10.74
C GLY A 213 -0.79 -0.78 -10.32
N LEU A 214 0.55 -0.71 -10.31
CA LEU A 214 1.32 0.49 -9.98
C LEU A 214 1.88 1.17 -11.23
N GLU A 215 1.72 2.48 -11.34
CA GLU A 215 2.31 3.33 -12.39
C GLU A 215 3.85 3.35 -12.32
N GLY A 216 4.39 3.27 -11.11
CA GLY A 216 5.81 3.06 -10.86
C GLY A 216 6.05 2.40 -9.52
N LEU A 217 7.07 1.55 -9.45
CA LEU A 217 7.58 1.00 -8.19
C LEU A 217 9.07 1.27 -8.13
N VAL A 218 9.53 1.86 -7.02
CA VAL A 218 10.95 2.21 -6.80
C VAL A 218 11.45 1.51 -5.55
N VAL A 219 12.65 0.94 -5.63
CA VAL A 219 13.40 0.56 -4.43
C VAL A 219 14.30 1.73 -4.03
N ALA A 220 14.04 2.34 -2.87
CA ALA A 220 14.93 3.31 -2.24
C ALA A 220 15.96 2.57 -1.38
N HIS A 221 17.21 2.54 -1.82
CA HIS A 221 18.30 1.87 -1.14
C HIS A 221 19.18 2.88 -0.40
N HIS A 222 19.13 2.87 0.93
CA HIS A 222 19.90 3.73 1.80
C HIS A 222 21.10 2.97 2.40
N ARG A 223 22.30 3.52 2.19
CA ARG A 223 23.53 3.03 2.82
C ARG A 223 23.88 3.92 3.99
N ILE A 224 23.95 3.34 5.17
CA ILE A 224 24.18 4.08 6.42
C ILE A 224 25.46 3.65 7.12
N VAL A 225 26.08 4.56 7.86
CA VAL A 225 27.13 4.25 8.82
C VAL A 225 26.52 4.26 10.22
N ARG A 226 26.70 3.18 10.97
CA ARG A 226 26.29 3.12 12.37
C ARG A 226 27.39 3.72 13.25
N HIS A 227 26.98 4.55 14.18
CA HIS A 227 27.83 5.18 15.18
C HIS A 227 27.32 4.84 16.58
N HIS A 228 28.22 4.92 17.55
CA HIS A 228 27.87 4.87 18.97
C HIS A 228 28.01 6.27 19.55
N ASP A 229 26.99 6.74 20.27
CA ASP A 229 26.91 8.07 20.89
C ASP A 229 27.16 9.26 19.93
N ALA A 230 26.90 9.07 18.63
CA ALA A 230 27.07 10.08 17.58
C ALA A 230 26.14 9.77 16.40
N GLY A 231 26.03 10.71 15.45
CA GLY A 231 25.13 10.58 14.30
C GLY A 231 23.68 10.93 14.62
N LEU A 232 22.79 10.72 13.66
CA LEU A 232 21.36 10.98 13.82
C LEU A 232 20.69 9.76 14.44
N THR A 233 20.16 9.90 15.64
CA THR A 233 19.45 8.82 16.33
C THR A 233 17.98 8.78 15.91
N LEU A 234 17.34 7.64 16.17
CA LEU A 234 15.92 7.45 15.83
C LEU A 234 14.99 8.47 16.54
N PRO A 235 15.15 8.78 17.84
CA PRO A 235 14.34 9.81 18.48
C PRO A 235 14.53 11.20 17.87
N VAL A 236 15.76 11.55 17.48
CA VAL A 236 16.05 12.89 16.93
C VAL A 236 15.44 13.07 15.54
N ILE A 237 15.46 12.05 14.67
CA ILE A 237 14.78 12.16 13.35
C ILE A 237 13.25 12.18 13.51
N VAL A 238 12.71 11.45 14.48
CA VAL A 238 11.27 11.50 14.81
C VAL A 238 10.86 12.90 15.22
N GLU A 239 11.61 13.53 16.13
CA GLU A 239 11.28 14.89 16.58
C GLU A 239 11.44 15.93 15.47
N SER A 240 12.50 15.83 14.67
CA SER A 240 12.69 16.70 13.51
C SER A 240 11.54 16.58 12.49
N LEU A 241 11.00 15.37 12.29
CA LEU A 241 9.84 15.16 11.42
C LEU A 241 8.56 15.70 12.04
N ARG A 242 8.34 15.54 13.35
CA ARG A 242 7.19 16.15 14.05
C ARG A 242 7.19 17.67 13.87
N GLU A 243 8.33 18.31 14.08
CA GLU A 243 8.51 19.75 13.88
C GLU A 243 8.24 20.17 12.43
N ALA A 244 8.79 19.44 11.45
CA ALA A 244 8.60 19.73 10.03
C ALA A 244 7.13 19.56 9.61
N ILE A 245 6.47 18.49 10.06
CA ILE A 245 5.06 18.22 9.78
C ILE A 245 4.17 19.29 10.43
N ALA A 246 4.43 19.65 11.68
CA ALA A 246 3.68 20.71 12.37
C ALA A 246 3.83 22.07 11.68
N GLY A 247 5.06 22.40 11.24
CA GLY A 247 5.37 23.65 10.55
C GLY A 247 4.68 23.81 9.19
N ASP A 248 4.30 22.71 8.54
CA ASP A 248 3.54 22.66 7.27
C ASP A 248 2.03 22.41 7.50
N GLU A 249 1.53 22.66 8.72
CA GLU A 249 0.14 22.39 9.13
C GLU A 249 -0.30 20.94 8.85
N GLY A 250 0.66 20.01 8.85
CA GLY A 250 0.46 18.60 8.56
C GLY A 250 -0.06 17.79 9.75
N PRO A 251 -0.48 16.53 9.52
CA PRO A 251 -1.17 15.72 10.52
C PRO A 251 -0.21 14.99 11.45
N VAL A 252 0.40 15.70 12.41
CA VAL A 252 1.33 15.14 13.41
C VAL A 252 0.73 13.94 14.15
N ASP A 253 -0.55 14.01 14.52
CA ASP A 253 -1.25 12.91 15.17
C ASP A 253 -1.30 11.63 14.32
N VAL A 254 -1.46 11.77 12.99
CA VAL A 254 -1.47 10.62 12.08
C VAL A 254 -0.06 10.03 11.95
N PHE A 255 0.96 10.87 11.98
CA PHE A 255 2.35 10.41 12.00
C PHE A 255 2.68 9.64 13.28
N ASP A 256 2.26 10.14 14.45
CA ASP A 256 2.43 9.45 15.74
C ASP A 256 1.67 8.13 15.79
N ASP A 257 0.44 8.08 15.25
CA ASP A 257 -0.32 6.85 15.05
C ASP A 257 0.50 5.82 14.26
N LYS A 258 1.10 6.25 13.14
CA LYS A 258 1.92 5.40 12.26
C LYS A 258 3.24 4.97 12.91
N LEU A 259 3.90 5.82 13.66
CA LEU A 259 5.08 5.45 14.46
C LEU A 259 4.75 4.34 15.47
N LEU A 260 3.63 4.48 16.19
CA LEU A 260 3.18 3.47 17.13
C LEU A 260 2.87 2.13 16.46
N MET A 261 2.27 2.17 15.26
CA MET A 261 2.04 1.00 14.41
C MET A 261 3.36 0.39 13.90
N ALA A 262 4.34 1.23 13.57
CA ALA A 262 5.72 0.86 13.26
C ALA A 262 6.50 0.37 14.50
N GLY A 263 5.87 0.35 15.68
CA GLY A 263 6.41 -0.19 16.92
C GLY A 263 7.39 0.74 17.62
N TYR A 264 7.50 1.99 17.17
CA TYR A 264 8.19 3.05 17.87
C TYR A 264 7.25 3.67 18.90
N ALA A 265 7.70 3.78 20.14
CA ALA A 265 6.94 4.41 21.21
C ALA A 265 7.90 5.25 22.06
N ASP A 266 7.50 6.47 22.41
CA ASP A 266 8.39 7.46 23.03
C ASP A 266 8.96 7.02 24.38
N HIS A 267 8.26 6.16 25.14
CA HIS A 267 8.79 5.62 26.40
C HIS A 267 10.04 4.74 26.23
N HIS A 268 10.30 4.25 25.01
CA HIS A 268 11.53 3.52 24.68
C HIS A 268 12.60 4.43 24.06
N ALA A 269 12.40 5.75 23.94
CA ALA A 269 13.32 6.65 23.24
C ALA A 269 14.76 6.56 23.78
N SER A 270 14.92 6.46 25.11
CA SER A 270 16.22 6.31 25.76
C SER A 270 16.97 5.03 25.37
N GLU A 271 16.26 3.97 24.93
CA GLU A 271 16.87 2.73 24.42
C GLU A 271 17.51 2.94 23.03
N TYR A 272 17.21 4.05 22.36
CA TYR A 272 17.65 4.35 20.99
C TYR A 272 18.67 5.50 20.91
N GLU A 273 19.01 6.14 22.03
CA GLU A 273 19.90 7.31 22.06
C GLU A 273 21.37 6.98 21.78
N GLN A 274 21.80 5.77 22.13
CA GLN A 274 23.20 5.36 22.00
C GLN A 274 23.58 4.95 20.57
N ASP A 275 22.60 4.62 19.73
CA ASP A 275 22.80 4.15 18.36
C ASP A 275 22.33 5.21 17.37
N GLY A 276 23.30 5.92 16.78
CA GLY A 276 23.02 6.89 15.72
C GLY A 276 23.52 6.44 14.36
N TYR A 277 22.99 7.08 13.32
CA TYR A 277 23.24 6.73 11.93
C TYR A 277 23.63 7.97 11.12
N SER A 278 24.52 7.79 10.16
CA SER A 278 24.82 8.78 9.13
C SER A 278 24.45 8.21 7.78
N LEU A 279 23.61 8.91 7.01
CA LEU A 279 23.31 8.55 5.63
C LEU A 279 24.54 8.83 4.76
N ARG A 280 25.04 7.80 4.08
CA ARG A 280 26.20 7.92 3.20
C ARG A 280 25.81 8.10 1.75
N GLU A 281 24.80 7.35 1.32
CA GLU A 281 24.37 7.26 -0.07
C GLU A 281 22.91 6.80 -0.11
N SER A 282 22.15 7.41 -1.00
CA SER A 282 20.83 6.95 -1.42
C SER A 282 20.91 6.58 -2.89
N SER A 283 20.30 5.46 -3.26
CA SER A 283 20.16 5.05 -4.66
C SER A 283 18.73 4.60 -4.89
N TYR A 284 18.16 4.97 -6.03
CA TYR A 284 16.78 4.65 -6.38
C TYR A 284 16.78 3.74 -7.60
N TYR A 285 16.05 2.63 -7.53
CA TYR A 285 15.96 1.67 -8.63
C TYR A 285 14.52 1.44 -9.07
N ARG A 286 14.20 1.70 -10.34
CA ARG A 286 12.88 1.39 -10.89
C ARG A 286 12.71 -0.12 -11.00
N VAL A 287 11.71 -0.66 -10.32
CA VAL A 287 11.28 -2.03 -10.49
C VAL A 287 10.45 -2.10 -11.76
N GLN A 288 10.95 -2.85 -12.74
CA GLN A 288 10.33 -3.04 -14.04
C GLN A 288 10.79 -4.38 -14.64
N GLN A 289 10.45 -4.66 -15.88
CA GLN A 289 10.90 -5.87 -16.56
C GLN A 289 12.44 -6.01 -16.53
N GLY A 290 12.89 -7.23 -16.26
CA GLY A 290 14.31 -7.54 -16.07
C GLY A 290 14.85 -7.18 -14.68
N PHE A 291 14.13 -6.44 -13.84
CA PHE A 291 14.56 -6.23 -12.46
C PHE A 291 14.67 -7.59 -11.75
N PRO A 292 15.73 -7.88 -10.99
CA PRO A 292 15.86 -9.12 -10.24
C PRO A 292 14.81 -9.20 -9.13
N ARG A 293 13.63 -9.76 -9.46
CA ARG A 293 12.50 -9.93 -8.54
C ARG A 293 11.85 -11.29 -8.73
N LEU A 294 11.12 -11.68 -7.70
CA LEU A 294 10.16 -12.77 -7.69
C LEU A 294 8.83 -12.21 -7.17
N THR A 295 7.78 -12.48 -7.91
CA THR A 295 6.38 -12.08 -7.68
C THR A 295 5.50 -13.32 -7.48
N GLU A 296 4.24 -13.14 -7.08
CA GLU A 296 3.31 -14.28 -6.92
C GLU A 296 3.16 -15.13 -8.20
N SER A 297 3.26 -14.52 -9.38
CA SER A 297 3.20 -15.25 -10.66
C SER A 297 4.43 -16.08 -10.96
N ASP A 298 5.56 -15.82 -10.29
CA ASP A 298 6.78 -16.61 -10.43
C ASP A 298 6.78 -17.85 -9.51
N LEU A 299 5.80 -17.94 -8.61
CA LEU A 299 5.71 -19.01 -7.62
C LEU A 299 4.81 -20.15 -8.10
N VAL A 300 5.24 -21.38 -7.79
CA VAL A 300 4.40 -22.58 -7.97
C VAL A 300 3.15 -22.46 -7.08
N PRO A 301 1.94 -22.77 -7.60
CA PRO A 301 0.72 -22.73 -6.81
C PRO A 301 0.85 -23.51 -5.49
N GLY A 302 0.52 -22.86 -4.38
CA GLY A 302 0.63 -23.42 -3.02
C GLY A 302 1.91 -23.03 -2.27
N LEU A 303 2.87 -22.36 -2.91
CA LEU A 303 3.99 -21.69 -2.25
C LEU A 303 3.62 -20.27 -1.81
N GLY A 304 4.23 -19.80 -0.73
CA GLY A 304 4.06 -18.45 -0.19
C GLY A 304 5.10 -18.15 0.88
N ALA A 305 5.05 -16.96 1.49
CA ALA A 305 6.03 -16.49 2.47
C ALA A 305 7.47 -16.49 1.91
N LEU A 306 7.61 -15.99 0.69
CA LEU A 306 8.89 -15.96 0.00
C LEU A 306 9.87 -14.99 0.69
N SER A 307 11.12 -15.43 0.85
CA SER A 307 12.23 -14.51 1.17
C SER A 307 13.46 -14.84 0.35
N TYR A 308 14.04 -13.82 -0.26
CA TYR A 308 15.23 -13.92 -1.10
C TYR A 308 16.09 -12.67 -0.94
N THR A 309 17.24 -12.67 -1.58
CA THR A 309 18.20 -11.56 -1.52
C THR A 309 18.69 -11.25 -2.91
N VAL A 310 18.76 -9.96 -3.21
CA VAL A 310 19.24 -9.42 -4.48
C VAL A 310 20.56 -8.69 -4.21
N ASP A 311 21.57 -8.94 -5.02
CA ASP A 311 22.80 -8.14 -4.99
C ASP A 311 22.51 -6.75 -5.57
N ALA A 312 22.80 -5.68 -4.83
CA ALA A 312 22.50 -4.31 -5.26
C ALA A 312 23.20 -3.93 -6.58
N SER A 313 24.33 -4.57 -6.93
CA SER A 313 24.99 -4.35 -8.21
C SER A 313 24.15 -4.80 -9.41
N ALA A 314 23.26 -5.80 -9.22
CA ALA A 314 22.31 -6.22 -10.24
C ALA A 314 21.20 -5.18 -10.47
N CYS A 315 21.00 -4.25 -9.52
CA CYS A 315 20.00 -3.19 -9.61
C CYS A 315 20.53 -1.94 -10.34
N THR A 316 21.85 -1.78 -10.51
CA THR A 316 22.47 -0.56 -11.05
C THR A 316 21.94 -0.15 -12.42
N ARG A 317 21.59 -1.11 -13.29
CA ARG A 317 21.00 -0.83 -14.62
C ARG A 317 19.59 -0.23 -14.57
N PHE A 318 18.96 -0.24 -13.40
CA PHE A 318 17.62 0.30 -13.16
C PHE A 318 17.65 1.60 -12.36
N THR A 319 18.83 2.21 -12.21
CA THR A 319 18.99 3.44 -11.43
C THR A 319 18.16 4.56 -12.04
N VAL A 320 17.47 5.30 -11.20
CA VAL A 320 16.73 6.52 -11.55
C VAL A 320 17.22 7.64 -10.65
N GLU A 321 17.37 8.84 -11.21
CA GLU A 321 17.75 10.02 -10.44
C GLU A 321 16.65 10.41 -9.44
N GLU A 322 17.03 10.93 -8.28
CA GLU A 322 16.10 11.28 -7.21
C GLU A 322 15.06 12.29 -7.66
N GLU A 323 15.45 13.31 -8.43
CA GLU A 323 14.55 14.34 -8.95
C GLU A 323 13.51 13.76 -9.91
N VAL A 324 13.86 12.71 -10.64
CA VAL A 324 12.92 12.00 -11.53
C VAL A 324 11.93 11.18 -10.71
N VAL A 325 12.38 10.49 -9.66
CA VAL A 325 11.46 9.80 -8.74
C VAL A 325 10.53 10.78 -8.04
N ALA A 326 11.06 11.93 -7.61
CA ALA A 326 10.28 13.01 -6.99
C ALA A 326 9.16 13.51 -7.93
N SER A 327 9.46 13.68 -9.22
CA SER A 327 8.45 14.14 -10.19
C SER A 327 7.31 13.14 -10.37
N TRP A 328 7.55 11.83 -10.19
CA TRP A 328 6.54 10.77 -10.38
C TRP A 328 5.33 10.93 -9.46
N PHE A 329 5.50 11.51 -8.28
CA PHE A 329 4.39 11.72 -7.34
C PHE A 329 3.40 12.80 -7.80
N THR A 330 3.78 13.62 -8.78
CA THR A 330 2.94 14.65 -9.39
C THR A 330 2.62 14.37 -10.86
N ASP A 331 3.54 13.72 -11.57
CA ASP A 331 3.45 13.38 -12.98
C ASP A 331 4.00 11.96 -13.20
N PRO A 332 3.13 10.96 -13.38
CA PRO A 332 3.53 9.56 -13.44
C PRO A 332 4.63 9.28 -14.48
N PRO A 333 5.51 8.29 -14.25
CA PRO A 333 6.56 7.97 -15.20
C PRO A 333 5.99 7.53 -16.54
N GLU A 334 6.57 8.02 -17.62
CA GLU A 334 6.50 7.32 -18.90
C GLU A 334 7.03 5.89 -18.71
N VAL A 335 6.31 4.93 -19.27
CA VAL A 335 6.76 3.55 -19.23
C VAL A 335 7.85 3.40 -20.27
N VAL A 336 9.09 3.31 -19.79
CA VAL A 336 10.22 2.99 -20.65
C VAL A 336 10.07 1.53 -21.05
N ASP A 337 9.60 1.31 -22.28
CA ASP A 337 9.70 0.01 -22.93
C ASP A 337 11.20 -0.28 -23.08
N ILE A 338 11.74 -1.17 -22.24
CA ILE A 338 13.13 -1.62 -22.41
C ILE A 338 13.13 -2.48 -23.66
N GLN A 339 13.18 -1.83 -24.82
CA GLN A 339 13.68 -2.46 -26.02
C GLN A 339 15.09 -2.95 -25.69
N SER A 340 15.22 -4.28 -25.68
CA SER A 340 16.45 -5.08 -25.49
C SER A 340 16.91 -5.37 -24.05
N ALA A 341 16.32 -6.39 -23.44
CA ALA A 341 17.12 -7.45 -22.79
C ALA A 341 16.27 -8.73 -22.59
N ASP A 342 16.66 -9.78 -23.33
CA ASP A 342 16.20 -11.17 -23.34
C ASP A 342 14.93 -11.55 -24.14
N GLU A 343 15.08 -12.59 -24.96
CA GLU A 343 14.35 -12.96 -26.19
C GLU A 343 12.89 -13.44 -26.03
N THR A 344 12.10 -12.95 -25.06
CA THR A 344 10.75 -13.53 -24.82
C THR A 344 9.58 -12.55 -24.68
N PHE A 345 9.80 -11.23 -24.74
CA PHE A 345 8.68 -10.28 -24.69
C PHE A 345 7.98 -10.20 -26.05
N GLN A 346 6.75 -10.71 -26.13
CA GLN A 346 5.96 -10.69 -27.36
C GLN A 346 5.05 -9.47 -27.39
N VAL A 347 5.20 -8.65 -28.44
CA VAL A 347 4.30 -7.53 -28.72
C VAL A 347 3.45 -7.86 -29.94
N GLU A 348 2.15 -7.63 -29.86
CA GLU A 348 1.21 -7.72 -30.97
C GLU A 348 0.58 -6.35 -31.22
N TYR A 349 0.68 -5.85 -32.44
CA TYR A 349 0.05 -4.60 -32.84
C TYR A 349 -1.33 -4.86 -33.44
N LYS A 350 -2.27 -3.95 -33.17
CA LYS A 350 -3.58 -3.89 -33.79
C LYS A 350 -3.91 -2.44 -34.12
N GLN A 351 -4.26 -2.18 -35.37
CA GLN A 351 -4.61 -0.83 -35.76
C GLN A 351 -5.86 -0.30 -35.04
N THR A 352 -6.90 -1.13 -34.88
CA THR A 352 -8.16 -0.76 -34.21
C THR A 352 -8.74 -1.95 -33.43
N ALA A 353 -9.53 -1.67 -32.39
CA ALA A 353 -10.28 -2.70 -31.67
C ALA A 353 -11.73 -2.81 -32.17
N TRP A 354 -12.30 -1.72 -32.69
CA TRP A 354 -13.73 -1.66 -33.03
C TRP A 354 -14.03 -1.18 -34.45
N THR A 355 -13.18 -0.34 -35.04
CA THR A 355 -13.49 0.34 -36.30
C THR A 355 -12.94 -0.43 -37.50
N PRO A 356 -13.79 -0.91 -38.42
CA PRO A 356 -13.35 -1.50 -39.67
C PRO A 356 -12.55 -0.50 -40.51
N THR A 357 -11.36 -0.90 -40.95
CA THR A 357 -10.50 -0.10 -41.84
C THR A 357 -10.99 -0.10 -43.29
N ASP A 358 -11.68 -1.17 -43.71
CA ASP A 358 -12.27 -1.30 -45.04
C ASP A 358 -13.73 -0.81 -45.08
N GLU A 359 -14.12 -0.12 -46.16
CA GLU A 359 -15.51 0.32 -46.35
C GLU A 359 -16.47 -0.89 -46.43
N PRO A 360 -17.43 -0.99 -45.49
CA PRO A 360 -18.35 -2.13 -45.47
C PRO A 360 -19.37 -2.01 -46.61
N ARG A 361 -19.37 -3.02 -47.49
CA ARG A 361 -20.34 -3.15 -48.60
C ARG A 361 -21.81 -3.27 -48.17
N THR A 362 -22.09 -3.84 -46.99
CA THR A 362 -23.45 -3.99 -46.43
C THR A 362 -23.42 -3.91 -44.91
N THR A 363 -24.60 -3.78 -44.29
CA THR A 363 -24.74 -3.79 -42.82
C THR A 363 -24.28 -5.12 -42.21
N GLU A 364 -24.56 -6.25 -42.84
CA GLU A 364 -24.11 -7.57 -42.39
C GLU A 364 -22.59 -7.70 -42.51
N HIS A 365 -21.99 -7.18 -43.58
CA HIS A 365 -20.54 -7.16 -43.76
C HIS A 365 -19.86 -6.33 -42.68
N ARG A 366 -20.46 -5.19 -42.29
CA ARG A 366 -19.96 -4.35 -41.19
C ARG A 366 -19.95 -5.12 -39.86
N VAL A 367 -21.05 -5.79 -39.53
CA VAL A 367 -21.16 -6.58 -38.28
C VAL A 367 -20.12 -7.71 -38.27
N ALA A 368 -19.87 -8.35 -39.41
CA ALA A 368 -18.82 -9.35 -39.54
C ALA A 368 -17.42 -8.77 -39.29
N LEU A 369 -17.08 -7.63 -39.91
CA LEU A 369 -15.79 -6.96 -39.70
C LEU A 369 -15.57 -6.55 -38.25
N GLU A 370 -16.59 -5.96 -37.60
CA GLU A 370 -16.51 -5.62 -36.16
C GLU A 370 -16.30 -6.85 -35.28
N ARG A 371 -16.95 -7.97 -35.63
CA ARG A 371 -16.77 -9.24 -34.91
C ARG A 371 -15.34 -9.74 -35.08
N ASP A 372 -14.82 -9.73 -36.30
CA ASP A 372 -13.47 -10.22 -36.59
C ASP A 372 -12.39 -9.39 -35.89
N LEU A 373 -12.54 -8.05 -35.84
CA LEU A 373 -11.66 -7.16 -35.07
C LEU A 373 -11.66 -7.51 -33.58
N LYS A 374 -12.84 -7.55 -32.96
CA LYS A 374 -12.98 -7.92 -31.54
C LYS A 374 -12.42 -9.32 -31.28
N THR A 375 -12.69 -10.28 -32.16
CA THR A 375 -12.13 -11.63 -32.07
C THR A 375 -10.60 -11.60 -32.15
N GLY A 376 -10.00 -10.77 -32.99
CA GLY A 376 -8.56 -10.57 -33.04
C GLY A 376 -7.98 -10.09 -31.72
N ILE A 377 -8.62 -9.11 -31.08
CA ILE A 377 -8.25 -8.58 -29.76
C ILE A 377 -8.35 -9.68 -28.68
N ILE A 378 -9.50 -10.35 -28.57
CA ILE A 378 -9.75 -11.42 -27.59
C ILE A 378 -8.77 -12.58 -27.80
N LYS A 379 -8.61 -13.03 -29.04
CA LYS A 379 -7.72 -14.13 -29.42
C LYS A 379 -6.28 -13.83 -29.00
N THR A 380 -5.82 -12.60 -29.17
CA THR A 380 -4.49 -12.17 -28.76
C THR A 380 -4.32 -12.26 -27.26
N VAL A 381 -5.26 -11.69 -26.49
CA VAL A 381 -5.19 -11.69 -25.03
C VAL A 381 -5.25 -13.11 -24.46
N VAL A 382 -6.16 -13.96 -24.94
CA VAL A 382 -6.24 -15.37 -24.51
C VAL A 382 -4.98 -16.14 -24.85
N ALA A 383 -4.40 -15.89 -26.01
CA ALA A 383 -3.15 -16.52 -26.40
C ALA A 383 -1.99 -16.13 -25.47
N PHE A 384 -1.89 -14.86 -25.08
CA PHE A 384 -0.92 -14.42 -24.08
C PHE A 384 -1.16 -15.02 -22.70
N LEU A 385 -2.43 -15.08 -22.25
CA LEU A 385 -2.82 -15.73 -20.98
C LEU A 385 -2.40 -17.20 -20.92
N ASN A 386 -2.48 -17.91 -22.04
CA ASN A 386 -2.16 -19.35 -22.14
C ASN A 386 -0.70 -19.64 -22.54
N SER A 387 0.17 -18.63 -22.55
CA SER A 387 1.56 -18.73 -22.98
C SER A 387 2.43 -17.85 -22.06
N SER A 388 3.57 -17.35 -22.54
CA SER A 388 4.52 -16.55 -21.73
C SER A 388 4.07 -15.11 -21.44
N GLY A 389 2.79 -14.76 -21.66
CA GLY A 389 2.32 -13.38 -21.59
C GLY A 389 2.74 -12.57 -22.82
N GLY A 390 2.54 -11.26 -22.73
CA GLY A 390 2.90 -10.32 -23.80
C GLY A 390 2.19 -8.99 -23.68
N GLU A 391 2.31 -8.17 -24.71
CA GLU A 391 1.61 -6.89 -24.82
C GLU A 391 0.86 -6.79 -26.13
N LEU A 392 -0.41 -6.38 -26.04
CA LEU A 392 -1.22 -5.99 -27.18
C LEU A 392 -1.27 -4.46 -27.24
N VAL A 393 -0.81 -3.87 -28.34
CA VAL A 393 -0.84 -2.42 -28.55
C VAL A 393 -1.87 -2.09 -29.63
N ILE A 394 -2.85 -1.26 -29.27
CA ILE A 394 -3.97 -0.86 -30.12
C ILE A 394 -3.81 0.61 -30.54
N GLY A 395 -4.17 0.95 -31.77
CA GLY A 395 -3.95 2.27 -32.35
C GLY A 395 -2.62 2.38 -33.08
N VAL A 396 -2.07 1.24 -33.53
CA VAL A 396 -0.78 1.14 -34.22
C VAL A 396 -0.91 0.23 -35.43
N LYS A 397 -0.38 0.63 -36.58
CA LYS A 397 -0.39 -0.19 -37.80
C LYS A 397 0.51 -1.44 -37.64
N ASP A 398 -0.03 -2.59 -38.02
CA ASP A 398 0.63 -3.89 -37.92
C ASP A 398 1.94 -3.98 -38.75
N ASP A 399 2.06 -3.22 -39.86
CA ASP A 399 3.18 -3.36 -40.81
C ASP A 399 4.46 -2.60 -40.41
N ASN A 400 4.31 -1.42 -39.80
CA ASN A 400 5.42 -0.48 -39.57
C ASN A 400 5.48 0.08 -38.13
N GLY A 401 4.55 -0.30 -37.25
CA GLY A 401 4.52 0.21 -35.88
C GLY A 401 4.15 1.70 -35.78
N GLU A 402 3.60 2.29 -36.83
CA GLU A 402 3.21 3.70 -36.84
C GLU A 402 1.93 3.90 -36.01
N VAL A 403 2.00 4.81 -35.04
CA VAL A 403 0.87 5.17 -34.18
C VAL A 403 -0.16 5.95 -35.00
N THR A 404 -1.32 5.34 -35.19
CA THR A 404 -2.51 5.95 -35.82
C THR A 404 -3.50 6.49 -34.81
N GLY A 405 -3.39 6.04 -33.55
CA GLY A 405 -4.24 6.49 -32.47
C GLY A 405 -5.53 5.67 -32.31
N ILE A 406 -6.01 5.57 -31.06
CA ILE A 406 -7.31 4.99 -30.71
C ILE A 406 -8.48 5.96 -30.95
N GLU A 407 -8.20 7.20 -31.32
CA GLU A 407 -9.18 8.25 -31.58
C GLU A 407 -10.19 7.83 -32.64
N VAL A 408 -9.76 7.04 -33.64
CA VAL A 408 -10.65 6.48 -34.67
C VAL A 408 -11.77 5.62 -34.08
N ASP A 409 -11.46 4.84 -33.03
CA ASP A 409 -12.42 4.00 -32.33
C ASP A 409 -13.35 4.81 -31.43
N LEU A 410 -12.84 5.90 -30.82
CA LEU A 410 -13.65 6.82 -30.01
C LEU A 410 -14.63 7.61 -30.88
N GLU A 411 -14.17 8.12 -32.01
CA GLU A 411 -15.01 8.80 -33.00
C GLU A 411 -16.08 7.85 -33.56
N TYR A 412 -15.72 6.60 -33.87
CA TYR A 412 -16.67 5.58 -34.32
C TYR A 412 -17.78 5.27 -33.28
N LYS A 413 -17.51 5.54 -31.99
CA LYS A 413 -18.45 5.35 -30.88
C LYS A 413 -19.18 6.62 -30.46
N ASP A 414 -19.07 7.70 -31.24
CA ASP A 414 -19.59 9.03 -30.91
C ASP A 414 -19.10 9.52 -29.52
N LYS A 415 -17.80 9.33 -29.23
CA LYS A 415 -17.14 9.76 -27.99
C LYS A 415 -16.06 10.82 -28.23
N SER A 416 -15.68 11.50 -27.15
CA SER A 416 -14.57 12.46 -27.20
C SER A 416 -13.27 11.72 -27.53
N PRO A 417 -12.40 12.25 -28.41
CA PRO A 417 -11.09 11.65 -28.71
C PRO A 417 -10.18 11.48 -27.50
N THR A 418 -10.45 12.21 -26.41
CA THR A 418 -9.70 12.15 -25.15
C THR A 418 -10.33 11.25 -24.09
N ASP A 419 -11.45 10.58 -24.37
CA ASP A 419 -12.21 9.76 -23.41
C ASP A 419 -11.58 8.37 -23.23
N GLN A 420 -10.37 8.35 -22.69
CA GLN A 420 -9.61 7.14 -22.39
C GLN A 420 -10.32 6.24 -21.35
N ASP A 421 -11.08 6.84 -20.42
CA ASP A 421 -11.87 6.11 -19.43
C ASP A 421 -13.00 5.31 -20.06
N TYR A 422 -13.70 5.88 -21.04
CA TYR A 422 -14.66 5.12 -21.85
C TYR A 422 -13.97 3.95 -22.56
N TYR A 423 -12.84 4.20 -23.24
CA TYR A 423 -12.11 3.17 -23.97
C TYR A 423 -11.69 2.00 -23.06
N ARG A 424 -11.13 2.32 -21.89
CA ARG A 424 -10.71 1.35 -20.87
C ARG A 424 -11.90 0.50 -20.41
N ARG A 425 -13.04 1.14 -20.13
CA ARG A 425 -14.26 0.44 -19.68
C ARG A 425 -14.82 -0.49 -20.75
N GLU A 426 -14.82 -0.07 -22.01
CA GLU A 426 -15.30 -0.90 -23.11
C GLU A 426 -14.39 -2.11 -23.38
N LEU A 427 -13.06 -1.93 -23.34
CA LEU A 427 -12.11 -3.05 -23.41
C LEU A 427 -12.32 -4.01 -22.24
N ALA A 428 -12.44 -3.47 -21.02
CA ALA A 428 -12.65 -4.30 -19.84
C ALA A 428 -13.95 -5.11 -19.94
N ALA A 429 -15.04 -4.51 -20.42
CA ALA A 429 -16.30 -5.21 -20.68
C ALA A 429 -16.12 -6.31 -21.73
N LEU A 430 -15.42 -6.02 -22.84
CA LEU A 430 -15.13 -7.00 -23.89
C LEU A 430 -14.39 -8.23 -23.33
N PHE A 431 -13.36 -8.01 -22.50
CA PHE A 431 -12.59 -9.11 -21.91
C PHE A 431 -13.41 -9.91 -20.91
N SER A 432 -14.20 -9.26 -20.04
CA SER A 432 -15.12 -9.96 -19.13
C SER A 432 -16.12 -10.84 -19.86
N ASP A 433 -16.76 -10.29 -20.90
CA ASP A 433 -17.86 -10.94 -21.62
C ASP A 433 -17.40 -12.13 -22.46
N CYS A 434 -16.16 -12.06 -22.96
CA CYS A 434 -15.62 -13.01 -23.92
C CYS A 434 -14.63 -13.99 -23.32
N ILE A 435 -13.98 -13.67 -22.20
CA ILE A 435 -12.98 -14.52 -21.53
C ILE A 435 -13.56 -15.02 -20.21
N ASP A 436 -13.49 -14.19 -19.16
CA ASP A 436 -14.15 -14.41 -17.87
C ASP A 436 -14.05 -13.18 -16.95
N ASN A 437 -14.83 -13.17 -15.87
CA ASN A 437 -14.89 -12.05 -14.92
C ASN A 437 -13.60 -11.80 -14.12
N ARG A 438 -12.62 -12.72 -14.15
CA ARG A 438 -11.35 -12.61 -13.41
C ARG A 438 -10.17 -12.29 -14.32
N VAL A 439 -10.41 -12.08 -15.60
CA VAL A 439 -9.34 -11.81 -16.56
C VAL A 439 -8.54 -10.56 -16.19
N HIS A 440 -9.19 -9.56 -15.59
CA HIS A 440 -8.58 -8.31 -15.14
C HIS A 440 -7.47 -8.50 -14.10
N ASP A 441 -7.47 -9.61 -13.35
CA ASP A 441 -6.39 -9.97 -12.41
C ASP A 441 -5.05 -10.16 -13.16
N HIS A 442 -5.08 -10.30 -14.49
CA HIS A 442 -3.92 -10.56 -15.35
C HIS A 442 -3.71 -9.52 -16.44
N LEU A 443 -4.55 -8.48 -16.50
CA LEU A 443 -4.48 -7.45 -17.53
C LEU A 443 -4.17 -6.08 -16.93
N ARG A 444 -3.39 -5.30 -17.66
CA ARG A 444 -3.20 -3.87 -17.38
C ARG A 444 -3.39 -3.07 -18.66
N ILE A 445 -4.30 -2.11 -18.63
CA ILE A 445 -4.61 -1.21 -19.75
C ILE A 445 -4.07 0.19 -19.44
N ARG A 446 -3.12 0.66 -20.24
CA ARG A 446 -2.50 2.00 -20.18
C ARG A 446 -2.64 2.71 -21.51
N PHE A 447 -2.52 4.03 -21.51
CA PHE A 447 -2.59 4.87 -22.70
C PHE A 447 -1.33 5.72 -22.81
N GLU A 448 -0.77 5.81 -24.01
CA GLU A 448 0.42 6.60 -24.30
C GLU A 448 0.08 7.62 -25.39
N ASN A 449 0.34 8.90 -25.10
CA ASN A 449 0.05 9.98 -26.03
C ASN A 449 1.29 10.23 -26.91
N HIS A 450 1.13 10.12 -28.23
CA HIS A 450 2.15 10.50 -29.20
C HIS A 450 1.69 11.71 -30.02
N GLU A 451 2.61 12.38 -30.72
CA GLU A 451 2.27 13.51 -31.61
C GLU A 451 1.21 13.14 -32.67
N SER A 452 1.18 11.87 -33.08
CA SER A 452 0.26 11.36 -34.11
C SER A 452 -1.03 10.73 -33.57
N GLY A 453 -1.20 10.59 -32.25
CA GLY A 453 -2.40 10.00 -31.63
C GLY A 453 -2.07 9.20 -30.36
N THR A 454 -3.10 8.62 -29.74
CA THR A 454 -2.98 7.86 -28.48
C THR A 454 -2.89 6.35 -28.73
N ALA A 455 -1.84 5.67 -28.27
CA ALA A 455 -1.75 4.21 -28.29
C ALA A 455 -2.33 3.60 -27.00
N CYS A 456 -3.09 2.52 -27.11
CA CYS A 456 -3.62 1.76 -25.97
C CYS A 456 -2.83 0.47 -25.80
N HIS A 457 -2.15 0.33 -24.67
CA HIS A 457 -1.31 -0.81 -24.37
C HIS A 457 -2.03 -1.71 -23.35
N VAL A 458 -2.22 -2.97 -23.73
CA VAL A 458 -2.81 -4.02 -22.92
C VAL A 458 -1.72 -5.02 -22.58
N ASN A 459 -1.12 -4.88 -21.40
CA ASN A 459 -0.13 -5.82 -20.89
C ASN A 459 -0.87 -7.04 -20.31
N VAL A 460 -0.46 -8.24 -20.71
CA VAL A 460 -1.09 -9.51 -20.37
C VAL A 460 -0.08 -10.42 -19.69
N ARG A 461 -0.31 -10.72 -18.41
CA ARG A 461 0.48 -11.71 -17.66
C ARG A 461 -0.02 -13.13 -18.00
N PRO A 462 0.87 -14.15 -18.00
CA PRO A 462 0.45 -15.55 -18.05
C PRO A 462 -0.59 -15.84 -16.96
N SER A 463 -1.61 -16.62 -17.29
CA SER A 463 -2.59 -17.06 -16.32
C SER A 463 -2.08 -18.32 -15.61
N PRO A 464 -2.28 -18.48 -14.29
CA PRO A 464 -1.90 -19.69 -13.56
C PRO A 464 -2.84 -20.87 -13.85
N ARG A 465 -3.86 -20.68 -14.70
CA ARG A 465 -4.80 -21.69 -15.15
C ARG A 465 -5.13 -21.47 -16.63
N PRO A 466 -5.46 -22.52 -17.38
CA PRO A 466 -5.89 -22.39 -18.77
C PRO A 466 -7.13 -21.49 -18.89
N ARG A 467 -7.10 -20.57 -19.85
CA ARG A 467 -8.18 -19.65 -20.18
C ARG A 467 -8.73 -19.94 -21.56
N PHE A 468 -10.04 -19.81 -21.71
CA PHE A 468 -10.73 -19.97 -22.99
C PHE A 468 -11.37 -18.64 -23.33
N GLY A 469 -11.37 -18.28 -24.61
CA GLY A 469 -12.15 -17.14 -25.07
C GLY A 469 -13.29 -17.57 -25.97
N THR A 470 -14.31 -16.74 -26.03
CA THR A 470 -15.48 -16.91 -26.88
C THR A 470 -15.54 -15.71 -27.83
N PRO A 471 -15.54 -15.93 -29.16
CA PRO A 471 -15.80 -14.86 -30.10
C PRO A 471 -17.15 -14.18 -29.79
N PRO A 472 -17.28 -12.86 -29.97
CA PRO A 472 -18.55 -12.17 -29.79
C PRO A 472 -19.65 -12.81 -30.65
N SER A 473 -20.81 -13.08 -30.05
CA SER A 473 -21.87 -13.87 -30.70
C SER A 473 -22.74 -13.05 -31.63
N VAL A 474 -23.20 -13.70 -32.70
CA VAL A 474 -24.38 -13.29 -33.48
C VAL A 474 -25.64 -13.86 -32.83
N PRO A 475 -26.82 -13.21 -32.91
CA PRO A 475 -28.06 -13.82 -32.45
C PRO A 475 -28.26 -15.23 -33.02
N ASN A 476 -28.60 -16.20 -32.16
CA ASN A 476 -28.80 -17.63 -32.46
C ASN A 476 -27.56 -18.50 -32.75
N GLU A 477 -26.33 -17.99 -32.57
CA GLU A 477 -25.10 -18.80 -32.65
C GLU A 477 -24.71 -19.35 -31.27
N LYS A 478 -24.36 -20.65 -31.18
CA LYS A 478 -23.83 -21.21 -29.93
C LYS A 478 -22.41 -20.68 -29.68
N ARG A 479 -22.19 -20.02 -28.54
CA ARG A 479 -20.83 -19.66 -28.08
C ARG A 479 -20.01 -20.94 -27.90
N GLN A 480 -18.93 -21.07 -28.67
CA GLN A 480 -17.96 -22.14 -28.50
C GLN A 480 -16.69 -21.55 -27.86
N PRO A 481 -16.36 -21.93 -26.61
CA PRO A 481 -15.08 -21.59 -26.01
C PRO A 481 -13.96 -22.17 -26.84
N THR A 482 -12.99 -21.32 -27.17
CA THR A 482 -11.84 -21.67 -28.00
C THR A 482 -10.57 -21.47 -27.19
N PHE A 483 -9.64 -22.41 -27.32
CA PHE A 483 -8.33 -22.34 -26.69
C PHE A 483 -7.31 -21.82 -27.69
N TRP A 484 -6.74 -20.64 -27.40
CA TRP A 484 -5.71 -20.03 -28.22
C TRP A 484 -4.40 -19.98 -27.45
N VAL A 485 -3.30 -20.23 -28.15
CA VAL A 485 -1.94 -20.18 -27.61
C VAL A 485 -1.04 -19.41 -28.58
N ARG A 486 0.02 -18.78 -28.07
CA ARG A 486 1.08 -18.23 -28.91
C ARG A 486 2.07 -19.32 -29.29
N ALA A 487 2.35 -19.43 -30.58
CA ALA A 487 3.43 -20.24 -31.13
C ALA A 487 4.32 -19.32 -31.95
N PHE A 488 5.46 -18.91 -31.36
CA PHE A 488 6.35 -17.88 -31.89
C PHE A 488 5.56 -16.59 -32.22
N ASN A 489 5.57 -16.14 -33.47
CA ASN A 489 4.92 -14.90 -33.91
C ASN A 489 3.47 -15.11 -34.39
N THR A 490 2.85 -16.25 -34.10
CA THR A 490 1.50 -16.56 -34.57
C THR A 490 0.63 -17.11 -33.45
N THR A 491 -0.65 -16.76 -33.49
CA THR A 491 -1.64 -17.33 -32.58
C THR A 491 -2.30 -18.56 -33.20
N LYS A 492 -2.12 -19.71 -32.56
CA LYS A 492 -2.71 -20.99 -32.97
C LYS A 492 -3.95 -21.31 -32.14
N THR A 493 -4.91 -21.93 -32.78
CA THR A 493 -6.04 -22.60 -32.10
C THR A 493 -5.62 -24.04 -31.84
N LEU A 494 -5.72 -24.50 -30.59
CA LEU A 494 -5.55 -25.92 -30.26
C LEU A 494 -6.92 -26.57 -30.09
N GLU A 495 -7.02 -27.84 -30.46
CA GLU A 495 -8.27 -28.62 -30.37
C GLU A 495 -7.99 -30.05 -29.87
N GLY A 496 -8.98 -30.66 -29.23
CA GLY A 496 -8.91 -32.07 -28.84
C GLY A 496 -7.75 -32.40 -27.90
N HIS A 497 -6.90 -33.35 -28.30
CA HIS A 497 -5.78 -33.83 -27.49
C HIS A 497 -4.67 -32.78 -27.36
N ASP A 498 -4.47 -31.91 -28.35
CA ASP A 498 -3.43 -30.88 -28.31
C ASP A 498 -3.64 -29.88 -27.15
N ILE A 499 -4.90 -29.63 -26.76
CA ILE A 499 -5.21 -28.80 -25.58
C ILE A 499 -4.75 -29.51 -24.31
N VAL A 500 -5.00 -30.82 -24.20
CA VAL A 500 -4.68 -31.61 -23.00
C VAL A 500 -3.16 -31.66 -22.82
N ASP A 501 -2.44 -32.02 -23.88
CA ASP A 501 -0.98 -32.09 -23.88
C ASP A 501 -0.36 -30.73 -23.54
N TRP A 502 -0.87 -29.64 -24.14
CA TRP A 502 -0.41 -28.29 -23.82
C TRP A 502 -0.66 -27.92 -22.37
N ILE A 503 -1.84 -28.25 -21.82
CA ILE A 503 -2.19 -27.93 -20.43
C ILE A 503 -1.29 -28.69 -19.46
N GLU A 504 -1.04 -29.98 -19.72
CA GLU A 504 -0.12 -30.78 -18.92
C GLU A 504 1.29 -30.19 -18.99
N ASP A 505 1.81 -29.84 -20.17
CA ASP A 505 3.16 -29.29 -20.30
C ASP A 505 3.34 -27.90 -19.63
N HIS A 506 2.29 -27.07 -19.60
CA HIS A 506 2.40 -25.66 -19.17
C HIS A 506 1.98 -25.39 -17.72
N TRP A 507 1.17 -26.25 -17.09
CA TRP A 507 0.63 -26.01 -15.75
C TRP A 507 0.76 -27.21 -14.78
N SER A 508 1.49 -28.27 -15.13
CA SER A 508 1.69 -29.43 -14.24
C SER A 508 2.69 -29.22 -13.11
#